data_AF-A0A2P8WHM6-F1
#
_entry.id   AF-A0A2P8WHM6-F1
#
_cell.length_a   1.000
_cell.length_b   1.000
_cell.length_c   1.000
_cell.angle_alpha   90.00
_cell.angle_beta   90.00
_cell.angle_gamma   90.00
#
_symmetry.space_group_name_H-M   'P 1'
#
loop_
_entity.id
_entity.type
_entity.pdbx_description
1 polymer ?
#
loop_
_entity_poly.entity_id
_entity_poly.type
_entity_poly.pdbx_seq_one_letter_code
_entity_poly.pdbx_strand_id
1 'polypeptide(L)'
;MVASPQITEIRQLLADYSFDAGNEDVNLLVAEWLQQADSNLIHQAIIEALYQGRYKVVSVGQILNLWKRRGGPLRHYTREFESIILGPSNLPDFSESPDESVTPPLPPRSQPPQDLSEPDKTADTICPFVPESPESDQYHRLQAFARSMVNP
;
A
#
# COMPACT_ATOMS: atom_id res chain seq x y z
N MET A 1 -11.25 -32.88 -13.27
CA MET A 1 -10.66 -31.59 -13.68
C MET A 1 -9.42 -31.40 -12.82
N VAL A 2 -8.23 -31.58 -13.40
CA VAL A 2 -6.96 -31.47 -12.67
C VAL A 2 -6.70 -29.99 -12.44
N ALA A 3 -6.65 -29.53 -11.19
CA ALA A 3 -6.29 -28.15 -10.89
C ALA A 3 -4.86 -27.92 -11.41
N SER A 4 -4.65 -26.86 -12.20
CA SER A 4 -3.31 -26.51 -12.69
C SER A 4 -2.37 -26.35 -11.48
N PRO A 5 -1.12 -26.85 -11.55
CA PRO A 5 -0.20 -26.88 -10.41
C PRO A 5 -0.05 -25.49 -9.75
N GLN A 6 -0.02 -24.45 -10.58
CA GLN A 6 0.01 -23.03 -10.21
C GLN A 6 -1.12 -22.60 -9.25
N ILE A 7 -2.35 -23.07 -9.46
CA ILE A 7 -3.49 -22.71 -8.60
C ILE A 7 -3.31 -23.32 -7.21
N THR A 8 -2.74 -24.52 -7.17
CA THR A 8 -2.46 -25.22 -5.91
C THR A 8 -1.37 -24.50 -5.13
N GLU A 9 -0.32 -24.04 -5.81
CA GLU A 9 0.77 -23.27 -5.20
C GLU A 9 0.28 -21.94 -4.62
N ILE A 10 -0.53 -21.17 -5.36
CA ILE A 10 -1.13 -19.92 -4.87
C ILE A 10 -1.96 -20.17 -3.60
N ARG A 11 -2.77 -21.23 -3.60
CA ARG A 11 -3.61 -21.58 -2.45
C ARG A 11 -2.79 -22.02 -1.25
N GLN A 12 -1.74 -22.80 -1.48
CA GLN A 12 -0.80 -23.19 -0.43
C GLN A 12 -0.14 -21.96 0.17
N LEU A 13 0.35 -21.04 -0.65
CA LEU A 13 1.00 -19.81 -0.16
C LEU A 13 0.05 -18.96 0.70
N LEU A 14 -1.21 -18.80 0.29
CA LEU A 14 -2.20 -18.09 1.10
C LEU A 14 -2.49 -18.81 2.43
N ALA A 15 -2.51 -20.14 2.43
CA ALA A 15 -2.76 -20.94 3.64
C ALA A 15 -1.55 -20.95 4.59
N ASP A 16 -0.33 -21.14 4.06
CA ASP A 16 0.92 -21.22 4.83
C ASP A 16 1.18 -19.91 5.57
N TYR A 17 0.85 -18.78 4.96
CA TYR A 17 0.97 -17.45 5.57
C TYR A 17 -0.32 -16.96 6.25
N SER A 18 -1.32 -17.83 6.41
CA SER A 18 -2.57 -17.56 7.16
C SER A 18 -3.29 -16.28 6.71
N PHE A 19 -3.45 -16.12 5.39
CA PHE A 19 -4.16 -14.96 4.86
C PHE A 19 -5.61 -14.90 5.34
N ASP A 20 -6.02 -13.72 5.80
CA ASP A 20 -7.38 -13.40 6.20
C ASP A 20 -8.25 -13.16 4.95
N ALA A 21 -9.13 -14.12 4.69
CA ALA A 21 -10.14 -14.06 3.63
C ALA A 21 -11.46 -13.41 4.09
N GLY A 22 -11.63 -13.14 5.38
CA GLY A 22 -12.88 -12.65 5.94
C GLY A 22 -14.07 -13.55 5.57
N ASN A 23 -15.04 -12.98 4.84
CA ASN A 23 -16.23 -13.66 4.35
C ASN A 23 -16.13 -14.07 2.87
N GLU A 24 -14.97 -13.87 2.22
CA GLU A 24 -14.79 -14.18 0.81
C GLU A 24 -14.25 -15.59 0.61
N ASP A 25 -14.72 -16.28 -0.43
CA ASP A 25 -14.19 -17.59 -0.81
C ASP A 25 -12.88 -17.41 -1.59
N VAL A 26 -11.77 -17.81 -0.97
CA VAL A 26 -10.42 -17.77 -1.56
C VAL A 26 -10.39 -18.47 -2.91
N ASN A 27 -11.16 -19.55 -3.10
CA ASN A 27 -11.16 -20.28 -4.37
C ASN A 27 -11.78 -19.46 -5.49
N LEU A 28 -12.85 -18.73 -5.17
CA LEU A 28 -13.54 -17.86 -6.12
C LEU A 28 -12.65 -16.67 -6.49
N LEU A 29 -12.02 -16.03 -5.50
CA LEU A 29 -11.06 -14.95 -5.70
C LEU A 29 -9.87 -15.36 -6.56
N VAL A 30 -9.25 -16.50 -6.28
CA VAL A 30 -8.11 -16.99 -7.07
C VAL A 30 -8.55 -17.28 -8.51
N ALA A 31 -9.74 -17.84 -8.71
CA ALA A 31 -10.29 -18.06 -10.05
C ALA A 31 -10.55 -16.74 -10.80
N GLU A 32 -11.07 -15.71 -10.11
CA GLU A 32 -11.26 -14.38 -10.68
C GLU A 32 -9.93 -13.71 -11.06
N TRP A 33 -8.91 -13.79 -10.20
CA TRP A 33 -7.60 -13.25 -10.50
C TRP A 33 -6.96 -13.92 -11.70
N LEU A 34 -7.10 -15.24 -11.85
CA LEU A 34 -6.58 -15.99 -13.00
C LEU A 34 -7.28 -15.66 -14.32
N GLN A 35 -8.51 -15.13 -14.29
CA GLN A 35 -9.17 -14.60 -15.49
C GLN A 35 -8.58 -13.26 -15.93
N GLN A 36 -7.97 -12.51 -15.02
CA GLN A 36 -7.53 -11.13 -15.24
C GLN A 36 -6.01 -10.98 -15.34
N ALA A 37 -5.25 -11.91 -14.76
CA ALA A 37 -3.81 -11.87 -14.65
C ALA A 37 -3.21 -13.28 -14.69
N ASP A 38 -1.99 -13.37 -15.19
CA ASP A 38 -1.24 -14.62 -15.19
C ASP A 38 -0.90 -15.07 -13.76
N SER A 39 -0.78 -16.37 -13.57
CA SER A 39 -0.32 -17.00 -12.32
C SER A 39 0.89 -16.30 -11.70
N ASN A 40 1.89 -15.95 -12.52
CA ASN A 40 3.12 -15.33 -12.05
C ASN A 40 2.85 -13.94 -11.43
N LEU A 41 1.97 -13.14 -12.03
CA LEU A 41 1.58 -11.84 -11.46
C LEU A 41 0.84 -12.00 -10.13
N ILE A 42 0.03 -13.04 -9.98
CA ILE A 42 -0.67 -13.33 -8.71
C ILE A 42 0.34 -13.70 -7.63
N HIS A 43 1.31 -14.57 -7.92
CA HIS A 43 2.40 -14.89 -7.00
C HIS A 43 3.15 -13.63 -6.55
N GLN A 44 3.56 -12.79 -7.50
CA GLN A 44 4.25 -11.55 -7.18
C GLN A 44 3.40 -10.60 -6.32
N ALA A 45 2.09 -10.53 -6.57
CA ALA A 45 1.19 -9.69 -5.79
C ALA A 45 1.01 -10.21 -4.35
N ILE A 46 1.04 -11.53 -4.14
CA ILE A 46 1.01 -12.14 -2.80
C ILE A 46 2.30 -11.81 -2.04
N ILE A 47 3.45 -11.97 -2.68
CA ILE A 47 4.75 -11.63 -2.09
C ILE A 47 4.83 -10.14 -1.76
N GLU A 48 4.33 -9.27 -2.64
CA GLU A 48 4.25 -7.83 -2.39
C GLU A 48 3.32 -7.50 -1.21
N ALA A 49 2.19 -8.20 -1.07
CA ALA A 49 1.32 -8.05 0.09
C ALA A 49 2.03 -8.45 1.40
N LEU A 50 2.75 -9.57 1.38
CA LEU A 50 3.57 -10.03 2.51
C LEU A 50 4.67 -9.04 2.85
N TYR A 51 5.35 -8.49 1.84
CA TYR A 51 6.39 -7.48 2.03
C TYR A 51 5.85 -6.21 2.68
N GLN A 52 4.63 -5.79 2.32
CA GLN A 52 3.93 -4.66 2.94
C GLN A 52 3.31 -5.01 4.31
N GLY A 53 3.47 -6.24 4.80
CA GLY A 53 2.88 -6.71 6.07
C GLY A 53 1.35 -6.86 6.02
N ARG A 54 0.77 -7.02 4.82
CA ARG A 54 -0.67 -7.12 4.59
C ARG A 54 -1.06 -8.58 4.36
N TYR A 55 -1.68 -9.19 5.36
CA TYR A 55 -2.12 -10.59 5.33
C TYR A 55 -3.58 -10.75 4.88
N LYS A 56 -4.18 -9.77 4.21
CA LYS A 56 -5.59 -9.86 3.76
C LYS A 56 -5.67 -10.24 2.31
N VAL A 57 -6.53 -11.20 1.97
CA VAL A 57 -6.72 -11.68 0.58
C VAL A 57 -7.16 -10.52 -0.33
N VAL A 58 -8.03 -9.64 0.17
CA VAL A 58 -8.44 -8.41 -0.53
C VAL A 58 -7.26 -7.49 -0.91
N SER A 59 -6.16 -7.49 -0.13
CA SER A 59 -4.99 -6.67 -0.43
C SER A 59 -4.25 -7.15 -1.68
N VAL A 60 -4.21 -8.46 -1.94
CA VAL A 60 -3.63 -9.03 -3.15
C VAL A 60 -4.39 -8.54 -4.39
N GLY A 61 -5.73 -8.59 -4.35
CA GLY A 61 -6.58 -8.07 -5.42
C GLY A 61 -6.42 -6.57 -5.65
N GLN A 62 -6.21 -5.78 -4.59
CA GLN A 62 -5.92 -4.35 -4.70
C GLN A 62 -4.58 -4.07 -5.40
N ILE A 63 -3.54 -4.86 -5.08
CA ILE A 63 -2.23 -4.76 -5.73
C ILE A 63 -2.33 -5.11 -7.21
N LEU A 64 -3.01 -6.21 -7.56
CA LEU A 64 -3.25 -6.59 -8.97
C LEU A 64 -3.98 -5.49 -9.75
N ASN A 65 -5.02 -4.89 -9.16
CA ASN A 65 -5.72 -3.77 -9.76
C ASN A 65 -4.84 -2.54 -9.94
N LEU A 66 -3.96 -2.25 -8.98
CA LEU A 66 -3.00 -1.15 -9.06
C LEU A 66 -2.02 -1.37 -10.22
N TRP A 67 -1.46 -2.57 -10.35
CA TRP A 67 -0.54 -2.93 -11.43
C TRP A 67 -1.20 -2.86 -12.80
N LYS A 68 -2.44 -3.34 -12.92
CA LYS A 68 -3.24 -3.22 -14.15
C LYS A 68 -3.43 -1.76 -14.57
N ARG A 69 -3.72 -0.86 -13.63
CA ARG A 69 -3.87 0.58 -13.91
C ARG A 69 -2.55 1.25 -14.31
N ARG A 70 -1.43 0.78 -13.78
CA ARG A 70 -0.09 1.32 -14.08
C ARG A 70 0.53 0.73 -15.34
N GLY A 71 -0.05 -0.32 -15.91
CA GLY A 71 0.47 -1.00 -17.10
C GLY A 71 1.59 -2.01 -16.82
N GLY A 72 1.85 -2.34 -15.55
CA GLY A 72 2.89 -3.31 -15.19
C GLY A 72 3.03 -3.57 -13.68
N PRO A 73 3.71 -4.67 -13.30
CA PRO A 73 4.00 -4.99 -11.91
C PRO A 73 5.01 -4.00 -11.32
N LEU A 74 4.74 -3.52 -10.10
CA LEU A 74 5.69 -2.74 -9.31
C LEU A 74 6.02 -3.53 -8.05
N ARG A 75 7.23 -4.11 -8.03
CA ARG A 75 7.75 -4.93 -6.94
C ARG A 75 8.65 -4.06 -6.08
N HIS A 76 8.41 -4.01 -4.77
CA HIS A 76 9.29 -3.35 -3.81
C HIS A 76 10.13 -4.34 -3.01
N TYR A 77 9.73 -5.62 -3.00
CA TYR A 77 10.46 -6.66 -2.30
C TYR A 77 11.82 -6.96 -2.95
N THR A 78 12.82 -7.29 -2.13
CA THR A 78 14.14 -7.73 -2.60
C THR A 78 14.13 -9.22 -2.94
N ARG A 79 15.01 -9.66 -3.84
CA ARG A 79 15.20 -11.08 -4.20
C ARG A 79 15.42 -12.00 -2.98
N GLU A 80 16.12 -11.52 -1.96
CA GLU A 80 16.32 -12.25 -0.71
C GLU A 80 14.99 -12.54 0.01
N PHE A 81 14.06 -11.59 -0.01
CA PHE A 81 12.74 -11.76 0.61
C PHE A 81 11.90 -12.79 -0.15
N GLU A 82 11.95 -12.75 -1.48
CA GLU A 82 11.31 -13.75 -2.34
C GLU A 82 11.87 -15.16 -2.09
N SER A 83 13.19 -15.29 -1.94
CA SER A 83 13.88 -16.55 -1.61
C SER A 83 13.38 -17.17 -0.31
N ILE A 84 13.19 -16.34 0.72
CA ILE A 84 12.69 -16.80 2.02
C ILE A 84 11.25 -17.32 1.90
N ILE A 85 10.44 -16.71 1.04
CA ILE A 85 9.02 -17.06 0.89
C ILE A 85 8.82 -18.28 -0.01
N LEU A 86 9.42 -18.28 -1.20
CA LEU A 86 9.24 -19.34 -2.19
C LEU A 86 10.19 -20.53 -1.98
N GLY A 87 11.17 -20.38 -1.08
CA GLY A 87 12.26 -21.32 -0.89
C GLY A 87 13.33 -21.20 -2.00
N PRO A 88 14.56 -21.64 -1.73
CA PRO A 88 15.69 -21.52 -2.67
C PRO A 88 15.49 -22.28 -3.99
N SER A 89 14.48 -23.16 -4.08
CA SER A 89 14.23 -24.04 -5.23
C SER A 89 13.31 -23.45 -6.30
N ASN A 90 12.62 -22.34 -6.01
CA ASN A 90 11.60 -21.77 -6.91
C ASN A 90 11.97 -20.38 -7.44
N LEU A 91 13.20 -19.91 -7.21
CA LEU A 91 13.66 -18.65 -7.79
C LEU A 91 13.84 -18.81 -9.30
N PRO A 92 13.04 -18.13 -10.14
CA PRO A 92 13.47 -17.89 -11.50
C PRO A 92 14.79 -17.12 -11.49
N ASP A 93 15.73 -17.54 -12.33
CA ASP A 93 17.05 -16.91 -12.50
C ASP A 93 16.89 -15.57 -13.25
N PHE A 94 16.20 -14.62 -12.63
CA PHE A 94 16.25 -13.23 -13.07
C PHE A 94 17.52 -12.63 -12.49
N SER A 95 18.64 -12.92 -13.16
CA SER A 95 19.84 -12.09 -13.11
C SER A 95 19.54 -10.75 -13.80
N GLU A 96 18.61 -9.98 -13.24
CA GLU A 96 18.60 -8.53 -13.46
C GLU A 96 19.44 -7.95 -12.32
N SER A 97 20.65 -7.55 -12.70
CA SER A 97 21.47 -6.60 -11.95
C SER A 97 20.59 -5.50 -11.37
N PRO A 98 20.81 -5.06 -10.12
CA PRO A 98 20.19 -3.85 -9.61
C PRO A 98 20.81 -2.67 -10.36
N ASP A 99 20.28 -2.38 -11.54
CA ASP A 99 20.62 -1.17 -12.25
C ASP A 99 19.81 -0.03 -11.64
N GLU A 100 20.59 0.91 -11.13
CA GLU A 100 20.28 2.26 -10.71
C GLU A 100 18.95 2.57 -10.00
N SER A 101 19.15 3.16 -8.82
CA SER A 101 18.31 4.23 -8.32
C SER A 101 18.16 5.35 -9.38
N VAL A 102 17.27 5.18 -10.36
CA VAL A 102 16.81 6.32 -11.16
C VAL A 102 15.80 7.08 -10.31
N THR A 103 16.33 7.82 -9.35
CA THR A 103 15.75 9.10 -8.95
C THR A 103 15.56 9.87 -10.26
N PRO A 104 14.33 10.25 -10.66
CA PRO A 104 14.20 11.25 -11.71
C PRO A 104 15.04 12.45 -11.26
N PRO A 105 15.96 12.99 -12.10
CA PRO A 105 16.63 14.23 -11.76
C PRO A 105 15.52 15.26 -11.59
N LEU A 106 15.30 15.68 -10.35
CA LEU A 106 14.43 16.79 -10.06
C LEU A 106 14.90 17.95 -10.96
N PRO A 107 13.99 18.61 -11.70
CA PRO A 107 14.37 19.81 -12.44
C PRO A 107 15.05 20.76 -11.44
N PRO A 108 16.13 21.47 -11.84
CA PRO A 108 16.78 22.44 -10.99
C PRO A 108 15.71 23.38 -10.49
N ARG A 109 15.39 23.26 -9.20
CA ARG A 109 14.44 24.13 -8.53
C ARG A 109 14.95 25.53 -8.79
N SER A 110 14.24 26.28 -9.62
CA SER A 110 14.54 27.69 -9.85
C SER A 110 14.53 28.34 -8.48
N GLN A 111 15.73 28.62 -7.97
CA GLN A 111 15.86 29.40 -6.75
C GLN A 111 15.16 30.73 -7.06
N PRO A 112 14.13 31.13 -6.30
CA PRO A 112 13.72 32.52 -6.34
C PRO A 112 14.95 33.35 -5.96
N PRO A 113 15.18 34.52 -6.61
CA PRO A 113 16.35 35.34 -6.34
C PRO A 113 16.54 35.52 -4.84
N GLN A 114 17.68 35.07 -4.32
CA GLN A 114 18.13 35.44 -2.98
C GLN A 114 18.54 36.90 -3.04
N ASP A 115 17.58 37.80 -2.85
CA ASP A 115 17.88 39.13 -2.36
C ASP A 115 17.71 39.12 -0.84
N LEU A 116 18.80 39.45 -0.17
CA LEU A 116 18.94 39.43 1.28
C LEU A 116 18.07 40.54 1.86
N SER A 117 16.98 40.16 2.50
CA SER A 117 16.32 40.97 3.52
C SER A 117 15.78 40.04 4.59
N GLU A 118 16.62 39.74 5.59
CA GLU A 118 16.10 39.36 6.92
C GLU A 118 15.18 40.51 7.39
N PRO A 119 14.00 40.22 7.97
CA PRO A 119 14.04 39.75 9.35
C PRO A 119 12.97 38.72 9.75
N ASP A 120 13.39 38.00 10.78
CA ASP A 120 12.66 37.60 11.97
C ASP A 120 12.17 36.16 12.10
N LYS A 121 12.62 35.58 13.22
CA LYS A 121 12.23 34.28 13.73
C LYS A 121 10.72 34.29 13.97
N THR A 122 10.01 33.34 13.39
CA THR A 122 9.08 32.50 14.15
C THR A 122 8.78 31.30 13.29
N ALA A 123 9.42 30.18 13.65
CA ALA A 123 9.06 28.88 13.16
C ALA A 123 7.55 28.68 13.31
N ASP A 124 6.93 28.15 12.26
CA ASP A 124 5.56 27.65 12.23
C ASP A 124 5.34 26.69 13.41
N THR A 125 4.99 27.29 14.54
CA THR A 125 4.39 26.63 15.67
C THR A 125 3.08 26.08 15.14
N ILE A 126 2.90 24.76 15.23
CA ILE A 126 1.60 24.13 15.00
C ILE A 126 0.56 24.97 15.72
N CYS A 127 -0.24 25.73 14.98
CA CYS A 127 -1.23 26.61 15.56
C CYS A 127 -2.16 25.72 16.39
N PRO A 128 -2.33 25.99 17.70
CA PRO A 128 -3.41 25.37 18.46
C PRO A 128 -4.71 25.63 17.70
N PHE A 129 -5.60 24.63 17.66
CA PHE A 129 -6.95 24.85 17.19
C PHE A 129 -7.59 26.00 17.99
N VAL A 130 -7.72 27.16 17.36
CA VAL A 130 -8.48 28.30 17.89
C VAL A 130 -9.80 28.30 17.13
N PRO A 131 -10.94 27.97 17.77
CA PRO A 131 -12.23 28.04 17.10
C PRO A 131 -12.55 29.51 16.79
N GLU A 132 -12.38 29.90 15.53
CA GLU A 132 -12.76 31.23 15.07
C GLU A 132 -14.28 31.33 14.94
N SER A 133 -14.82 32.37 15.58
CA SER A 133 -16.18 32.92 15.48
C SER A 133 -17.33 32.18 16.22
N PRO A 134 -18.07 32.90 17.11
CA PRO A 134 -19.22 32.36 17.85
C PRO A 134 -20.46 32.06 16.97
N GLU A 135 -20.40 32.27 15.66
CA GLU A 135 -21.51 32.00 14.72
C GLU A 135 -21.31 30.73 13.89
N SER A 136 -20.26 29.94 14.14
CA SER A 136 -20.04 28.69 13.43
C SER A 136 -21.02 27.60 13.90
N ASP A 137 -21.74 26.99 12.96
CA ASP A 137 -22.61 25.83 13.21
C ASP A 137 -21.87 24.67 13.92
N GLN A 138 -20.56 24.54 13.67
CA GLN A 138 -19.73 23.52 14.32
C GLN A 138 -19.54 23.81 15.81
N TYR A 139 -19.38 25.09 16.19
CA TYR A 139 -19.27 25.53 17.58
C TYR A 139 -20.57 25.26 18.35
N HIS A 140 -21.73 25.50 17.73
CA HIS A 140 -23.02 25.19 18.33
C HIS A 140 -23.21 23.69 18.58
N ARG A 141 -22.78 22.83 17.65
CA ARG A 141 -22.82 21.37 17.85
C ARG A 141 -21.93 20.91 19.00
N LEU A 142 -20.73 21.46 19.11
CA LEU A 142 -19.80 21.18 20.21
C LEU A 142 -20.35 21.65 21.57
N GLN A 143 -20.93 22.85 21.65
CA GLN A 143 -21.55 23.34 22.89
C GLN A 143 -22.76 22.53 23.32
N ALA A 144 -23.62 22.11 22.38
CA ALA A 144 -24.78 21.28 22.68
C ALA A 144 -24.36 19.94 23.30
N PHE A 145 -23.29 19.33 22.76
CA PHE A 145 -22.73 18.10 23.29
C PHE A 145 -22.11 18.29 24.69
N ALA A 146 -21.31 19.35 24.89
CA ALA A 146 -20.68 19.63 26.18
C ALA A 146 -21.72 19.91 27.28
N ARG A 147 -22.82 20.62 26.96
CA ARG A 147 -23.94 20.84 27.89
C ARG A 147 -24.68 19.56 28.25
N SER A 148 -24.79 18.61 27.32
CA SER A 148 -25.41 17.30 27.55
C SER A 148 -24.61 16.39 28.49
N MET A 149 -23.31 16.63 28.68
CA MET A 149 -22.47 15.82 29.58
C MET A 149 -22.39 16.36 31.02
N VAL A 150 -22.91 17.57 31.28
CA VAL A 150 -22.76 18.25 32.59
C VAL A 150 -24.05 18.23 33.42
N ASN A 151 -25.14 17.62 32.93
CA ASN A 151 -26.37 17.43 33.72
C ASN A 151 -26.77 15.95 33.73
N PRO A 152 -26.54 15.20 34.83
CA PRO A 152 -27.25 13.96 35.08
C PRO A 152 -28.73 14.19 35.39
#